data_AF-A0A5M5BYQ0-F1
#
_entry.id   AF-A0A5M5BYQ0-F1
#
_cell.length_a   1.000
_cell.length_b   1.000
_cell.length_c   1.000
_cell.angle_alpha   90.00
_cell.angle_beta   90.00
_cell.angle_gamma   90.00
#
_symmetry.space_group_name_H-M   'P 1'
#
loop_
_entity.id
_entity.type
_entity.pdbx_description
1 polymer ?
#
loop_
_entity_poly.entity_id
_entity_poly.type
_entity_poly.pdbx_seq_one_letter_code
_entity_poly.pdbx_strand_id
1 'polypeptide(L)' 'MIQLIKRMIFAWRYKRAVARACKYAKLYGRKYYVLYMGGKLKVVPKRNICELIHRHRFRKGTTIRDIEKMALFITK' A
#
# COMPACT_ATOMS: atom_id res chain seq x y z
N MET A 1 6.38 26.77 -6.50
CA MET A 1 5.71 26.15 -7.66
C MET A 1 6.03 24.66 -7.85
N ILE A 2 7.31 24.25 -7.94
CA ILE A 2 7.70 22.83 -8.18
C ILE A 2 7.09 21.86 -7.15
N GLN A 3 7.00 22.26 -5.88
CA GLN A 3 6.39 21.44 -4.82
C GLN A 3 4.88 21.23 -5.00
N LEU A 4 4.15 22.23 -5.53
CA LEU A 4 2.72 22.13 -5.81
C LEU A 4 2.45 21.12 -6.93
N ILE A 5 3.25 21.17 -8.01
CA ILE A 5 3.16 20.22 -9.13
C ILE A 5 3.43 18.79 -8.64
N LYS A 6 4.48 18.58 -7.85
CA LYS A 6 4.80 17.27 -7.26
C LYS A 6 3.65 16.74 -6.37
N ARG A 7 3.02 17.61 -5.57
CA ARG A 7 1.86 17.26 -4.74
C ARG A 7 0.65 16.85 -5.57
N MET A 8 0.34 17.60 -6.64
CA MET A 8 -0.77 17.26 -7.56
C MET A 8 -0.55 15.91 -8.25
N ILE A 9 0.65 15.65 -8.77
CA ILE A 9 1.01 14.36 -9.39
C ILE A 9 0.87 13.22 -8.36
N PHE A 10 1.34 13.43 -7.13
CA PHE A 10 1.22 12.44 -6.07
C PHE A 10 -0.25 12.14 -5.73
N ALA A 11 -1.08 13.17 -5.57
CA ALA A 11 -2.50 13.03 -5.27
C ALA A 11 -3.24 12.24 -6.37
N TRP A 12 -2.92 12.50 -7.64
CA TRP A 12 -3.47 11.75 -8.77
C TRP A 12 -3.06 10.27 -8.74
N ARG A 13 -1.77 9.99 -8.51
CA ARG A 13 -1.26 8.61 -8.38
C ARG A 13 -1.87 7.89 -7.18
N TYR A 14 -2.08 8.59 -6.07
CA TYR A 14 -2.75 8.08 -4.88
C TYR A 14 -4.19 7.69 -5.17
N LYS A 15 -4.98 8.59 -5.78
CA LYS A 15 -6.37 8.30 -6.17
C LYS A 15 -6.45 7.06 -7.07
N ARG A 16 -5.53 6.93 -8.03
CA ARG A 16 -5.45 5.75 -8.92
C ARG A 16 -5.08 4.46 -8.17
N ALA A 17 -4.17 4.53 -7.19
CA ALA A 17 -3.80 3.38 -6.37
C ALA A 17 -4.96 2.92 -5.47
N VAL A 18 -5.68 3.85 -4.84
CA VAL A 18 -6.88 3.56 -4.03
C VAL A 18 -7.97 2.92 -4.89
N ALA A 19 -8.26 3.47 -6.07
CA ALA A 19 -9.24 2.90 -6.99
C ALA A 19 -8.89 1.45 -7.40
N ARG A 20 -7.61 1.17 -7.66
CA ARG A 20 -7.12 -0.19 -7.93
C ARG A 20 -7.28 -1.11 -6.73
N ALA A 21 -6.92 -0.65 -5.54
CA ALA A 21 -7.08 -1.43 -4.31
C ALA A 21 -8.55 -1.81 -4.08
N CYS A 22 -9.48 -0.86 -4.21
CA CYS A 22 -10.91 -1.12 -4.10
C CYS A 22 -11.41 -2.09 -5.19
N LYS A 23 -10.94 -1.96 -6.43
CA LYS A 23 -11.28 -2.91 -7.51
C LYS A 23 -10.82 -4.33 -7.17
N TYR A 24 -9.58 -4.49 -6.70
CA TYR A 24 -9.06 -5.81 -6.31
C TYR A 24 -9.73 -6.37 -5.07
N ALA A 25 -10.07 -5.54 -4.09
CA ALA A 25 -10.83 -5.97 -2.92
C ALA A 25 -12.20 -6.54 -3.33
N LYS A 26 -12.91 -5.87 -4.25
CA LYS A 26 -14.18 -6.36 -4.81
C LYS A 26 -14.03 -7.65 -5.61
N LEU A 27 -12.97 -7.77 -6.43
CA LEU A 27 -12.77 -8.94 -7.29
C LEU A 27 -12.35 -10.19 -6.52
N TYR A 28 -11.48 -10.06 -5.53
CA TYR A 28 -10.87 -11.20 -4.84
C TYR A 28 -11.40 -11.42 -3.41
N GLY A 29 -12.24 -10.52 -2.89
CA GLY A 29 -12.81 -10.62 -1.54
C GLY A 29 -11.75 -10.54 -0.42
N ARG A 30 -10.64 -9.83 -0.66
CA ARG A 30 -9.50 -9.75 0.26
C ARG A 30 -9.15 -8.31 0.60
N LYS A 31 -8.51 -8.12 1.76
CA LYS A 31 -7.96 -6.82 2.16
C LYS A 31 -6.70 -6.47 1.37
N TYR A 32 -6.70 -5.28 0.76
CA TYR A 32 -5.58 -4.68 0.05
C TYR A 32 -5.09 -3.44 0.77
N TYR A 33 -3.77 -3.27 0.76
CA TYR A 33 -3.03 -2.18 1.37
C TYR A 33 -2.40 -1.33 0.28
N VAL A 34 -2.47 -0.02 0.44
CA VAL A 34 -1.70 0.94 -0.35
C VAL A 34 -0.52 1.40 0.50
N LEU A 35 0.68 0.97 0.11
CA LEU A 35 1.93 1.29 0.78
C LEU A 35 2.72 2.28 -0.07
N TYR A 36 3.40 3.22 0.59
CA TYR A 36 4.39 4.07 -0.08
C TYR A 36 5.79 3.56 0.24
N MET A 37 6.45 2.95 -0.75
CA MET A 37 7.77 2.34 -0.59
C MET A 37 8.67 2.73 -1.75
N GLY A 38 9.90 3.19 -1.45
CA GLY A 38 10.90 3.52 -2.45
C GLY A 38 10.44 4.58 -3.46
N GLY A 39 9.68 5.57 -3.02
CA GLY A 39 9.15 6.64 -3.88
C GLY A 39 7.96 6.24 -4.78
N LYS A 40 7.40 5.04 -4.59
CA LYS A 40 6.27 4.53 -5.38
C LYS A 40 5.15 4.01 -4.48
N LEU A 41 3.91 4.22 -4.95
CA LEU A 41 2.71 3.64 -4.35
C LEU A 41 2.55 2.20 -4.84
N LYS A 42 2.49 1.24 -3.92
CA LYS A 42 2.27 -0.18 -4.19
C LYS A 42 0.95 -0.64 -3.58
N VAL A 43 0.16 -1.36 -4.37
CA VAL A 43 -1.09 -1.99 -3.92
C VAL A 43 -0.80 -3.47 -3.71
N VAL A 44 -0.93 -3.96 -2.48
CA VAL A 44 -0.59 -5.35 -2.12
C VAL A 44 -1.66 -5.98 -1.22
N PRO A 45 -1.99 -7.27 -1.37
CA PRO A 45 -2.93 -7.94 -0.48
C PRO A 45 -2.28 -8.29 0.86
N LYS A 46 -3.08 -8.41 1.94
CA LYS A 46 -2.61 -8.79 3.29
C LYS A 46 -1.70 -10.02 3.29
N ARG A 47 -2.14 -11.05 2.56
CA ARG A 47 -1.47 -12.34 2.49
C ARG A 47 -0.04 -12.23 1.95
N ASN A 48 0.16 -11.42 0.91
CA ASN A 48 1.49 -11.21 0.33
C ASN A 48 2.42 -10.50 1.33
N ILE A 49 1.88 -9.57 2.14
CA ILE A 49 2.66 -8.95 3.22
C ILE A 49 3.08 -10.01 4.25
N CYS A 50 2.17 -10.88 4.71
CA CYS A 50 2.52 -11.97 5.63
C CYS A 50 3.61 -12.88 5.05
N GLU A 51 3.44 -13.30 3.80
CA GLU A 51 4.42 -14.16 3.10
C GLU A 51 5.79 -13.48 3.00
N LEU A 52 5.84 -12.18 2.75
CA LEU A 52 7.08 -11.41 2.70
C LEU A 52 7.73 -11.23 4.09
N ILE A 53 6.93 -11.09 5.15
CA ILE A 53 7.44 -11.08 6.54
C ILE A 53 8.05 -12.44 6.87
N HIS A 54 7.36 -13.54 6.57
CA HIS A 54 7.87 -14.89 6.79
C HIS A 54 9.14 -15.19 5.99
N ARG A 55 9.27 -14.65 4.77
CA ARG A 55 10.48 -14.76 3.94
C ARG A 55 11.63 -13.85 4.40
N HIS A 56 11.51 -13.21 5.57
CA HIS A 56 12.53 -12.29 6.12
C HIS A 56 12.95 -11.16 5.17
N ARG A 57 12.05 -10.73 4.26
CA ARG A 57 12.29 -9.60 3.35
C ARG A 57 12.13 -8.24 4.05
N PHE A 58 11.49 -8.23 5.21
CA PHE A 58 11.37 -7.06 6.09
C PHE A 58 12.38 -7.13 7.24
N ARG A 59 12.62 -6.00 7.90
CA ARG A 59 13.51 -5.95 9.08
C ARG A 59 13.03 -6.93 10.16
N LYS A 60 13.97 -7.57 10.85
CA LYS A 60 13.66 -8.49 11.96
C LYS A 60 12.77 -7.79 13.00
N GLY A 61 11.67 -8.44 13.39
CA GLY A 61 10.68 -7.87 14.31
C GLY A 61 9.57 -7.03 13.65
N THR A 62 9.56 -6.85 12.33
CA THR A 62 8.46 -6.16 11.64
C THR A 62 7.17 -6.98 11.77
N THR A 63 6.15 -6.41 12.41
CA THR A 63 4.84 -7.05 12.51
C THR A 63 3.88 -6.51 11.45
N ILE A 64 2.80 -7.26 11.18
CA ILE A 64 1.72 -6.80 10.30
C ILE A 64 1.16 -5.48 10.82
N ARG A 65 0.99 -5.34 12.15
CA ARG A 65 0.45 -4.14 12.78
C ARG A 65 1.29 -2.89 12.49
N ASP A 66 2.59 -3.03 12.41
CA ASP A 66 3.49 -1.93 12.03
C ASP A 66 3.26 -1.50 10.58
N ILE A 67 3.06 -2.48 9.69
CA ILE A 67 2.74 -2.20 8.28
C ILE A 67 1.35 -1.58 8.13
N GLU A 68 0.37 -2.00 8.94
CA GLU A 68 -0.96 -1.38 8.95
C GLU A 68 -0.89 0.09 9.39
N LYS A 69 -0.03 0.44 10.36
CA LYS A 69 0.21 1.84 10.77
C LYS A 69 0.89 2.67 9.68
N MET A 70 1.74 2.06 8.87
CA MET A 70 2.45 2.74 7.76
C MET A 70 1.63 2.79 6.47
N ALA A 71 0.53 2.04 6.38
CA ALA A 71 -0.29 2.00 5.19
C ALA A 71 -1.02 3.33 5.00
N LEU A 72 -0.97 3.87 3.78
CA LEU A 72 -1.70 5.08 3.43
C LEU A 72 -3.20 4.80 3.29
N PHE A 73 -3.55 3.58 2.92
CA PHE A 73 -4.94 3.16 2.79
C PHE A 73 -5.07 1.65 2.96
N ILE A 74 -6.16 1.23 3.58
CA ILE A 74 -6.52 -0.17 3.78
C ILE A 74 -7.96 -0.32 3.28
N THR A 75 -8.20 -1.25 2.36
CA THR A 75 -9.56 -1.56 1.94
C THR A 75 -10.30 -2.32 3.04
N LYS A 76 -11.60 -2.07 3.16
CA LYS A 76 -12.47 -2.89 4.02
C LYS A 76 -12.50 -4.34 3.54
#